data_AF-A0A7X3GKP9-F1
#
_entry.id   AF-A0A7X3GKP9-F1
#
_cell.length_a   1.000
_cell.length_b   1.000
_cell.length_c   1.000
_cell.angle_alpha   90.00
_cell.angle_beta   90.00
_cell.angle_gamma   90.00
#
_symmetry.space_group_name_H-M   'P 1'
#
loop_
_entity.id
_entity.type
_entity.pdbx_description
1 polymer ?
#
loop_
_entity_poly.entity_id
_entity_poly.type
_entity_poly.pdbx_seq_one_letter_code
_entity_poly.pdbx_strand_id
1 'polypeptide(L)'
;MAISQEDRRVFEDVIDTLQENPSEAGIVLKVLFTFLKKTTPVQVELQEEVKQLLEQHSYTQNKHAVIEDLKKCWSIVINVAQEEEVIKSYTTGQLAKFFGVSITTINKWIASDRLIGVERTDRFKQARISENVMWVSPTGEKTPVYEVVERYHQNNQPIDLSDQEYKIERIKEIVKMITFFEERYGGTYQKVLKSKGDPYQSEDWQWGREGKEWQYLLKEIGDL
;
A
#
# COMPACT_ATOMS: atom_id res chain seq x y z
N MET A 1 20.21 4.44 -6.66
CA MET A 1 21.57 4.96 -6.46
C MET A 1 21.95 4.52 -5.06
N ALA A 2 22.86 3.56 -4.91
CA ALA A 2 23.23 3.01 -3.61
C ALA A 2 24.28 3.93 -2.94
N ILE A 3 24.25 4.00 -1.61
CA ILE A 3 25.27 4.73 -0.83
C ILE A 3 26.60 3.97 -0.98
N SER A 4 27.60 4.63 -1.57
CA SER A 4 28.94 4.06 -1.76
C SER A 4 29.73 3.99 -0.45
N GLN A 5 30.84 3.25 -0.42
CA GLN A 5 31.74 3.28 0.74
C GLN A 5 32.36 4.68 0.98
N GLU A 6 32.54 5.46 -0.08
CA GLU A 6 33.05 6.82 0.04
C GLU A 6 32.02 7.74 0.71
N ASP A 7 30.74 7.64 0.32
CA ASP A 7 29.66 8.41 0.93
C ASP A 7 29.52 8.11 2.43
N ARG A 8 29.74 6.86 2.84
CA ARG A 8 29.75 6.46 4.25
C ARG A 8 30.86 7.14 5.03
N ARG A 9 32.07 7.14 4.47
CA ARG A 9 33.25 7.73 5.11
C ARG A 9 33.08 9.24 5.27
N VAL A 10 32.61 9.91 4.22
CA VAL A 10 32.30 11.35 4.28
C VAL A 10 31.23 11.63 5.34
N PHE A 11 30.24 10.75 5.51
CA PHE A 11 29.24 10.93 6.55
C PHE A 11 29.79 10.70 7.96
N GLU A 12 30.70 9.75 8.15
CA GLU A 12 31.38 9.57 9.46
C GLU A 12 32.11 10.87 9.85
N ASP A 13 32.78 11.52 8.89
CA ASP A 13 33.41 12.84 9.09
C ASP A 13 32.37 13.93 9.44
N VAL A 14 31.16 13.87 8.86
CA VAL A 14 30.05 14.76 9.21
C VAL A 14 29.55 14.50 10.63
N ILE A 15 29.42 13.25 11.07
CA ILE A 15 29.05 12.93 12.46
C ILE A 15 30.10 13.48 13.42
N ASP A 16 31.39 13.33 13.10
CA ASP A 16 32.47 13.84 13.94
C ASP A 16 32.45 15.37 14.02
N THR A 17 32.11 16.06 12.92
CA THR A 17 31.87 17.51 12.91
C THR A 17 30.66 17.90 13.78
N LEU A 18 29.60 17.08 13.78
CA LEU A 18 28.40 17.30 14.60
C LEU A 18 28.67 17.06 16.11
N GLN A 19 29.70 16.29 16.48
CA GLN A 19 30.09 16.15 17.89
C GLN A 19 30.53 17.48 18.51
N GLU A 20 31.09 18.37 17.69
CA GLU A 20 31.50 19.72 18.12
C GLU A 20 30.30 20.67 18.26
N ASN A 21 29.15 20.34 17.66
CA ASN A 21 27.92 21.15 17.65
C ASN A 21 26.69 20.35 18.16
N PRO A 22 26.53 20.17 19.49
CA PRO A 22 25.46 19.33 20.06
C PRO A 22 24.04 19.73 19.67
N SER A 23 23.79 21.03 19.49
CA SER A 23 22.49 21.54 19.02
C SER A 23 22.15 21.07 17.61
N GLU A 24 23.14 21.06 16.72
CA GLU A 24 22.97 20.58 15.35
C GLU A 24 22.79 19.06 15.34
N ALA A 25 23.60 18.33 16.12
CA ALA A 25 23.47 16.89 16.28
C ALA A 25 22.06 16.48 16.73
N GLY A 26 21.48 17.21 17.71
CA GLY A 26 20.14 16.96 18.20
C GLY A 26 19.04 17.22 17.16
N ILE A 27 19.18 18.29 16.34
CA ILE A 27 18.25 18.58 15.25
C ILE A 27 18.34 17.51 14.17
N VAL A 28 19.55 17.14 13.74
CA VAL A 28 19.79 16.11 12.74
C VAL A 28 19.21 14.77 13.21
N LEU A 29 19.45 14.39 14.47
CA LEU A 29 18.85 13.20 15.07
C LEU A 29 17.32 13.26 15.03
N LYS A 30 16.70 14.39 15.41
CA LYS A 30 15.24 14.55 15.39
C LYS A 30 14.66 14.35 14.00
N VAL A 31 15.30 14.92 12.98
CA VAL A 31 14.89 14.79 11.58
C VAL A 31 15.03 13.34 11.12
N LEU A 32 16.19 12.72 11.31
CA LEU A 32 16.44 11.34 10.91
C LEU A 32 15.51 10.34 11.61
N PHE A 33 15.34 10.47 12.92
CA PHE A 33 14.43 9.63 13.69
C PHE A 33 12.98 9.78 13.21
N THR A 34 12.52 11.02 12.99
CA THR A 34 11.16 11.28 12.50
C THR A 34 10.95 10.73 11.09
N PHE A 35 11.96 10.85 10.23
CA PHE A 35 11.96 10.27 8.89
C PHE A 35 11.84 8.75 8.97
N LEU A 36 12.77 8.08 9.65
CA LEU A 36 12.77 6.61 9.80
C LEU A 36 11.44 6.10 10.36
N LYS A 37 10.90 6.73 11.40
CA LYS A 37 9.60 6.36 11.99
C LYS A 37 8.42 6.47 11.01
N LYS A 38 8.49 7.37 10.02
CA LYS A 38 7.40 7.62 9.07
C LYS A 38 7.57 6.89 7.74
N THR A 39 8.79 6.58 7.34
CA THR A 39 9.10 6.06 6.00
C THR A 39 9.61 4.64 6.01
N THR A 40 9.92 4.07 7.17
CA THR A 40 10.41 2.69 7.28
C THR A 40 9.59 1.92 8.30
N PRO A 41 9.33 0.61 8.05
CA PRO A 41 8.69 -0.26 9.04
C PRO A 41 9.64 -0.67 10.18
N VAL A 42 10.90 -0.21 10.15
CA VAL A 42 11.92 -0.51 11.16
C VAL A 42 11.54 0.16 12.48
N GLN A 43 11.42 -0.62 13.54
CA GLN A 43 11.25 -0.09 14.89
C GLN A 43 12.56 0.56 15.35
N VAL A 44 12.61 1.89 15.23
CA VAL A 44 13.70 2.68 15.80
C VAL A 44 13.30 3.11 17.20
N GLU A 45 14.09 2.71 18.19
CA GLU A 45 13.90 3.10 19.58
C GLU A 45 15.13 3.88 20.06
N LEU A 46 14.88 5.13 20.50
CA LEU A 46 15.88 5.98 21.13
C LEU A 46 15.95 5.69 22.63
N GLN A 47 17.06 6.06 23.27
CA GLN A 47 17.16 6.08 24.72
C GLN A 47 16.12 7.05 25.30
N GLU A 48 15.47 6.67 26.41
CA GLU A 48 14.40 7.51 27.02
C GLU A 48 14.89 8.92 27.37
N GLU A 49 16.12 9.03 27.85
CA GLU A 49 16.77 10.31 28.13
C GLU A 49 16.88 11.16 26.86
N VAL A 50 17.24 10.55 25.73
CA VAL A 50 17.34 11.24 24.43
C VAL A 50 15.96 11.65 23.92
N LYS A 51 14.92 10.81 24.09
CA LYS A 51 13.52 11.18 23.74
C LYS A 51 13.10 12.45 24.49
N GLN A 52 13.36 12.51 25.80
CA GLN A 52 13.06 13.68 26.63
C GLN A 52 13.83 14.93 26.16
N LEU A 53 15.10 14.79 25.82
CA LEU A 53 15.93 15.88 25.31
C LEU A 53 15.43 16.41 23.95
N LEU A 54 14.94 15.54 23.08
CA LEU A 54 14.38 15.92 21.78
C LEU A 54 13.04 16.68 21.89
N GLU A 55 12.23 16.34 22.89
CA GLU A 55 10.98 17.03 23.22
C GLU A 55 11.23 18.39 23.88
N GLN A 56 12.20 18.46 24.79
CA GLN A 56 12.57 19.66 25.54
C GLN A 56 13.49 20.61 24.76
N HIS A 57 13.98 20.20 23.58
CA HIS A 57 14.94 20.95 22.76
C HIS A 57 16.26 21.26 23.49
N SER A 58 16.65 20.41 24.44
CA SER A 58 17.81 20.59 25.34
C SER A 58 19.05 19.81 24.89
N TYR A 59 19.38 19.87 23.60
CA TYR A 59 20.37 19.00 22.93
C TYR A 59 21.80 19.06 23.47
N THR A 60 22.15 20.09 24.23
CA THR A 60 23.48 20.25 24.85
C THR A 60 23.66 19.38 26.09
N GLN A 61 22.57 18.91 26.67
CA GLN A 61 22.57 17.96 27.78
C GLN A 61 22.75 16.55 27.22
N ASN A 62 23.62 15.75 27.86
CA ASN A 62 23.92 14.37 27.47
C ASN A 62 24.32 14.17 25.98
N LYS A 63 25.21 15.05 25.50
CA LYS A 63 25.80 15.02 24.15
C LYS A 63 26.28 13.64 23.69
N HIS A 64 26.79 12.81 24.59
CA HIS A 64 27.26 11.47 24.25
C HIS A 64 26.11 10.56 23.81
N ALA A 65 25.00 10.54 24.56
CA ALA A 65 23.82 9.74 24.23
C ALA A 65 23.16 10.21 22.92
N VAL A 66 23.10 11.52 22.67
CA VAL A 66 22.58 12.08 21.42
C VAL A 66 23.40 11.62 20.21
N ILE A 67 24.73 11.65 20.31
CA ILE A 67 25.63 11.21 19.23
C ILE A 67 25.54 9.68 19.04
N GLU A 68 25.43 8.92 20.13
CA GLU A 68 25.28 7.47 20.05
C GLU A 68 23.99 7.08 19.31
N ASP A 69 22.87 7.71 19.67
CA ASP A 69 21.59 7.44 19.02
C ASP A 69 21.55 7.99 17.58
N LEU A 70 22.27 9.08 17.28
CA LEU A 70 22.48 9.54 15.91
C LEU A 70 23.24 8.50 15.08
N LYS A 71 24.32 7.91 15.62
CA LYS A 71 25.07 6.83 14.96
C LYS A 71 24.18 5.60 14.74
N LYS A 72 23.30 5.25 15.70
CA LYS A 72 22.31 4.17 15.53
C LYS A 72 21.34 4.46 14.39
N CYS A 73 20.68 5.62 14.39
CA CYS A 73 19.77 6.02 13.31
C CYS A 73 20.48 6.01 11.95
N TRP A 74 21.72 6.49 11.89
CA TRP A 74 22.51 6.49 10.67
C TRP A 74 22.84 5.08 10.16
N SER A 75 23.27 4.18 11.05
CA SER A 75 23.52 2.78 10.69
C SER A 75 22.27 2.12 10.10
N ILE A 76 21.09 2.44 10.65
CA ILE A 76 19.80 1.99 10.10
C ILE A 76 19.56 2.59 8.72
N VAL A 77 19.75 3.90 8.52
CA VAL A 77 19.61 4.54 7.19
C VAL A 77 20.53 3.90 6.17
N ILE A 78 21.79 3.65 6.54
CA ILE A 78 22.75 2.96 5.69
C ILE A 78 22.24 1.58 5.34
N ASN A 79 21.78 0.80 6.32
CA ASN A 79 21.31 -0.56 6.07
C ASN A 79 20.07 -0.54 5.17
N VAL A 80 19.12 0.36 5.41
CA VAL A 80 17.94 0.57 4.55
C VAL A 80 18.33 1.03 3.13
N ALA A 81 19.39 1.83 3.00
CA ALA A 81 19.86 2.34 1.71
C ALA A 81 20.82 1.39 0.97
N GLN A 82 21.37 0.39 1.66
CA GLN A 82 22.27 -0.64 1.13
C GLN A 82 21.60 -1.99 0.94
N GLU A 83 20.54 -2.27 1.68
CA GLU A 83 19.52 -3.15 1.18
C GLU A 83 19.16 -2.58 -0.19
N GLU A 84 19.67 -3.21 -1.25
CA GLU A 84 18.84 -3.45 -2.41
C GLU A 84 17.62 -4.18 -1.86
N GLU A 85 16.71 -3.45 -1.20
CA GLU A 85 15.32 -3.70 -1.46
C GLU A 85 15.27 -3.69 -2.97
N VAL A 86 15.06 -4.86 -3.54
CA VAL A 86 14.32 -5.00 -4.78
C VAL A 86 13.02 -4.24 -4.47
N ILE A 87 13.04 -2.90 -4.59
CA ILE A 87 11.92 -2.02 -4.30
C ILE A 87 10.82 -2.67 -5.10
N LYS A 88 9.83 -3.27 -4.42
CA LYS A 88 8.93 -4.17 -5.10
C LYS A 88 8.24 -3.31 -6.13
N SER A 89 8.51 -3.63 -7.39
CA SER A 89 8.07 -2.84 -8.50
C SER A 89 7.06 -3.67 -9.25
N TYR A 90 5.90 -3.08 -9.40
CA TYR A 90 4.76 -3.72 -10.00
C TYR A 90 4.66 -3.28 -11.45
N THR A 91 4.36 -4.24 -12.31
CA THR A 91 3.88 -3.95 -13.66
C THR A 91 2.47 -3.37 -13.57
N THR A 92 2.05 -2.67 -14.62
CA THR A 92 0.65 -2.21 -14.76
C THR A 92 -0.36 -3.36 -14.66
N GLY A 93 0.02 -4.59 -15.06
CA GLY A 93 -0.79 -5.80 -14.92
C GLY A 93 -0.95 -6.25 -13.47
N GLN A 94 0.12 -6.23 -12.69
CA GLN A 94 0.07 -6.56 -11.26
C GLN A 94 -0.76 -5.53 -10.50
N LEU A 95 -0.57 -4.23 -10.75
CA LEU A 95 -1.39 -3.20 -10.12
C LEU A 95 -2.87 -3.30 -10.50
N ALA A 96 -3.17 -3.57 -11.77
CA ALA A 96 -4.54 -3.80 -12.21
C ALA A 96 -5.23 -4.90 -11.37
N LYS A 97 -4.51 -6.00 -11.09
CA LYS A 97 -4.98 -7.07 -10.22
C LYS A 97 -5.19 -6.60 -8.77
N PHE A 98 -4.22 -5.91 -8.18
CA PHE A 98 -4.30 -5.45 -6.79
C PHE A 98 -5.40 -4.41 -6.55
N PHE A 99 -5.59 -3.49 -7.50
CA PHE A 99 -6.62 -2.45 -7.45
C PHE A 99 -7.99 -2.93 -7.92
N GLY A 100 -8.11 -4.15 -8.46
CA GLY A 100 -9.36 -4.66 -9.04
C GLY A 100 -9.86 -3.86 -10.25
N VAL A 101 -8.93 -3.30 -11.05
CA VAL A 101 -9.24 -2.45 -12.22
C VAL A 101 -8.57 -2.96 -13.49
N SER A 102 -8.90 -2.38 -14.65
CA SER A 102 -8.23 -2.71 -15.91
C SER A 102 -6.83 -2.11 -16.01
N ILE A 103 -5.94 -2.73 -16.79
CA ILE A 103 -4.62 -2.16 -17.15
C ILE A 103 -4.78 -0.78 -17.81
N THR A 104 -5.84 -0.59 -18.60
CA THR A 104 -6.18 0.71 -19.21
C THR A 104 -6.45 1.79 -18.17
N THR A 105 -7.08 1.43 -17.04
CA THR A 105 -7.33 2.34 -15.92
C THR A 105 -6.03 2.78 -15.27
N ILE A 106 -5.11 1.83 -15.01
CA ILE A 106 -3.77 2.15 -14.47
C ILE A 106 -3.03 3.10 -15.43
N ASN A 107 -3.06 2.82 -16.74
CA ASN A 107 -2.45 3.68 -17.75
C ASN A 107 -3.03 5.11 -17.76
N LYS A 108 -4.35 5.25 -17.56
CA LYS A 108 -4.99 6.57 -17.43
C LYS A 108 -4.52 7.30 -16.17
N TRP A 109 -4.36 6.59 -15.05
CA TRP A 109 -3.86 7.19 -13.80
C TRP A 109 -2.42 7.68 -13.91
N ILE A 110 -1.57 6.96 -14.64
CA ILE A 110 -0.21 7.44 -14.97
C ILE A 110 -0.29 8.71 -15.80
N ALA A 111 -1.13 8.74 -16.85
CA ALA A 111 -1.27 9.90 -17.73
C ALA A 111 -1.93 11.13 -17.07
N SER A 112 -2.62 10.94 -15.95
CA SER A 112 -3.34 12.00 -15.22
C SER A 112 -2.67 12.35 -13.89
N ASP A 113 -1.38 11.99 -13.70
CA ASP A 113 -0.60 12.24 -12.49
C ASP A 113 -1.24 11.74 -11.18
N ARG A 114 -2.10 10.72 -11.28
CA ARG A 114 -2.72 10.06 -10.11
C ARG A 114 -1.81 9.01 -9.49
N LEU A 115 -0.74 8.62 -10.18
CA LEU A 115 0.39 7.89 -9.61
C LEU A 115 1.58 8.84 -9.58
N ILE A 116 1.85 9.40 -8.40
CA ILE A 116 2.77 10.54 -8.25
C ILE A 116 4.20 10.09 -8.60
N GLY A 117 4.83 10.83 -9.51
CA GLY A 117 6.23 10.58 -9.91
C GLY A 117 6.42 9.40 -10.86
N VAL A 118 5.34 8.85 -11.43
CA VAL A 118 5.42 7.80 -12.44
C VAL A 118 5.30 8.42 -13.82
N GLU A 119 6.41 8.49 -14.55
CA GLU A 119 6.41 8.89 -15.95
C GLU A 119 6.29 7.68 -16.87
N ARG A 120 5.65 7.87 -18.03
CA ARG A 120 5.74 6.90 -19.12
C ARG A 120 7.15 6.95 -19.68
N THR A 121 7.95 5.92 -19.37
CA THR A 121 9.10 5.59 -20.23
C THR A 121 8.60 5.13 -21.61
N ASP A 122 9.46 5.24 -22.62
CA ASP A 122 9.18 5.07 -24.06
C ASP A 122 8.04 4.12 -24.44
N ARG A 123 7.38 4.42 -25.56
CA ARG A 123 6.14 3.81 -26.12
C ARG A 123 6.05 2.26 -26.16
N PHE A 124 7.12 1.54 -25.83
CA PHE A 124 7.23 0.08 -25.84
C PHE A 124 7.82 -0.54 -24.56
N LYS A 125 8.13 0.24 -23.52
CA LYS A 125 8.59 -0.28 -22.23
C LYS A 125 7.42 -0.40 -21.25
N GLN A 126 7.31 -1.56 -20.60
CA GLN A 126 6.37 -1.76 -19.51
C GLN A 126 6.79 -0.88 -18.33
N ALA A 127 5.91 0.01 -17.88
CA ALA A 127 6.16 0.84 -16.71
C ALA A 127 6.33 -0.04 -15.46
N ARG A 128 7.44 0.16 -14.75
CA ARG A 128 7.70 -0.42 -13.44
C ARG A 128 7.37 0.62 -12.38
N ILE A 129 6.43 0.31 -11.51
CA ILE A 129 5.86 1.24 -10.54
C ILE A 129 6.26 0.76 -9.15
N SER A 130 7.03 1.57 -8.44
CA SER A 130 7.47 1.26 -7.08
C SER A 130 6.27 1.16 -6.13
N GLU A 131 6.34 0.27 -5.15
CA GLU A 131 5.36 0.14 -4.07
C GLU A 131 5.21 1.41 -3.21
N ASN A 132 6.22 2.29 -3.19
CA ASN A 132 6.21 3.56 -2.47
C ASN A 132 5.56 4.70 -3.27
N VAL A 133 5.14 4.45 -4.50
CA VAL A 133 4.40 5.43 -5.30
C VAL A 133 3.09 5.74 -4.61
N MET A 134 2.79 7.03 -4.50
CA MET A 134 1.51 7.51 -3.98
C MET A 134 0.45 7.47 -5.07
N TRP A 135 -0.64 6.76 -4.82
CA TRP A 135 -1.85 6.82 -5.61
C TRP A 135 -2.82 7.87 -5.05
N VAL A 136 -3.38 8.69 -5.93
CA VAL A 136 -4.41 9.66 -5.59
C VAL A 136 -5.77 9.08 -5.96
N SER A 137 -6.63 8.90 -4.97
CA SER A 137 -8.00 8.42 -5.14
C SER A 137 -8.87 9.46 -5.88
N PRO A 138 -10.07 9.09 -6.37
CA PRO A 138 -10.99 10.05 -6.97
C PRO A 138 -11.47 11.13 -5.97
N THR A 139 -11.40 10.84 -4.67
CA THR A 139 -11.74 11.78 -3.59
C THR A 139 -10.56 12.67 -3.17
N GLY A 140 -9.38 12.49 -3.78
CA GLY A 140 -8.17 13.25 -3.49
C GLY A 140 -7.30 12.68 -2.37
N GLU A 141 -7.70 11.57 -1.76
CA GLU A 141 -6.92 10.86 -0.75
C GLU A 141 -5.65 10.28 -1.36
N LYS A 142 -4.54 10.33 -0.62
CA LYS A 142 -3.25 9.79 -1.06
C LYS A 142 -2.96 8.51 -0.28
N THR A 143 -2.78 7.42 -1.01
CA THR A 143 -2.49 6.11 -0.44
C THR A 143 -1.25 5.54 -1.15
N PRO A 144 -0.24 5.07 -0.41
CA PRO A 144 0.90 4.41 -1.03
C PRO A 144 0.48 3.06 -1.64
N VAL A 145 1.10 2.68 -2.76
CA VAL A 145 0.75 1.45 -3.48
C VAL A 145 0.91 0.20 -2.61
N TYR A 146 1.93 0.13 -1.75
CA TYR A 146 2.14 -1.03 -0.87
C TYR A 146 0.92 -1.31 0.03
N GLU A 147 0.22 -0.29 0.53
CA GLU A 147 -0.98 -0.50 1.36
C GLU A 147 -2.13 -1.13 0.58
N VAL A 148 -2.25 -0.79 -0.71
CA VAL A 148 -3.28 -1.39 -1.58
C VAL A 148 -2.93 -2.86 -1.84
N VAL A 149 -1.65 -3.15 -2.04
CA VAL A 149 -1.15 -4.52 -2.25
C VAL A 149 -1.28 -5.35 -0.98
N GLU A 150 -0.97 -4.78 0.19
CA GLU A 150 -1.12 -5.44 1.47
C GLU A 150 -2.58 -5.74 1.77
N ARG A 151 -3.49 -4.77 1.58
CA ARG A 151 -4.94 -5.01 1.69
C ARG A 151 -5.41 -6.08 0.71
N TYR A 152 -4.91 -6.09 -0.52
CA TYR A 152 -5.19 -7.17 -1.47
C TYR A 152 -4.74 -8.52 -0.91
N HIS A 153 -3.53 -8.63 -0.39
CA HIS A 153 -3.04 -9.89 0.17
C HIS A 153 -3.74 -10.30 1.46
N GLN A 154 -4.07 -9.39 2.37
CA GLN A 154 -4.87 -9.68 3.56
C GLN A 154 -6.26 -10.23 3.19
N ASN A 155 -6.88 -9.65 2.15
CA ASN A 155 -8.16 -10.12 1.62
C ASN A 155 -8.05 -11.38 0.74
N ASN A 156 -6.84 -11.80 0.35
CA ASN A 156 -6.57 -12.97 -0.50
C ASN A 156 -5.61 -13.98 0.16
N GLN A 157 -5.30 -13.86 1.45
CA GLN A 157 -4.58 -14.89 2.17
C GLN A 157 -5.50 -16.11 2.24
N PRO A 158 -5.00 -17.33 1.96
CA PRO A 158 -5.73 -18.53 2.29
C PRO A 158 -5.87 -18.53 3.82
N ILE A 159 -7.04 -18.14 4.30
CA ILE A 159 -7.41 -18.39 5.68
C ILE A 159 -7.39 -19.91 5.81
N ASP A 160 -6.62 -20.43 6.76
CA ASP A 160 -6.53 -21.87 7.10
C ASP A 160 -7.86 -22.31 7.75
N LEU A 161 -8.94 -22.16 6.99
CA LEU A 161 -10.28 -22.64 7.29
C LEU A 161 -10.31 -24.06 6.75
N SER A 162 -10.78 -25.01 7.55
CA SER A 162 -11.12 -26.33 7.02
C SER A 162 -12.03 -26.18 5.80
N ASP A 163 -11.97 -27.10 4.82
CA ASP A 163 -12.81 -27.03 3.60
C ASP A 163 -14.31 -26.79 3.90
N GLN A 164 -14.79 -27.21 5.08
CA GLN A 164 -16.14 -26.91 5.57
C GLN A 164 -16.34 -25.45 5.98
N GLU A 165 -15.39 -24.84 6.67
CA GLU A 165 -15.46 -23.44 7.09
C GLU A 165 -15.32 -22.47 5.90
N TYR A 166 -14.48 -22.80 4.91
CA TYR A 166 -14.43 -22.05 3.63
C TYR A 166 -15.76 -22.13 2.88
N LYS A 167 -16.37 -23.33 2.79
CA LYS A 167 -17.70 -23.49 2.19
C LYS A 167 -18.75 -22.68 2.92
N ILE A 168 -18.74 -22.67 4.26
CA ILE A 168 -19.69 -21.90 5.07
C ILE A 168 -19.53 -20.39 4.81
N GLU A 169 -18.30 -19.87 4.81
CA GLU A 169 -18.07 -18.44 4.58
C GLU A 169 -18.41 -18.03 3.14
N ARG A 170 -18.07 -18.87 2.16
CA ARG A 170 -18.47 -18.68 0.76
C ARG A 170 -19.99 -18.67 0.59
N ILE A 171 -20.70 -19.58 1.25
CA ILE A 171 -22.16 -19.60 1.25
C ILE A 171 -22.72 -18.29 1.85
N LYS A 172 -22.15 -17.79 2.97
CA LYS A 172 -22.58 -16.51 3.56
C LYS A 172 -22.39 -15.34 2.59
N GLU A 173 -21.26 -15.28 1.89
CA GLU A 173 -21.00 -14.24 0.88
C GLU A 173 -21.99 -14.31 -0.28
N ILE A 174 -22.20 -15.51 -0.83
CA ILE A 174 -23.14 -15.71 -1.94
C ILE A 174 -24.57 -15.33 -1.51
N VAL A 175 -25.00 -15.77 -0.32
CA VAL A 175 -26.32 -15.41 0.23
C VAL A 175 -26.44 -13.89 0.40
N LYS A 176 -25.42 -13.23 0.95
CA LYS A 176 -25.42 -11.76 1.12
C LYS A 176 -25.57 -11.03 -0.21
N MET A 177 -24.88 -11.49 -1.26
CA MET A 177 -24.97 -10.90 -2.60
C MET A 177 -26.31 -11.19 -3.27
N ILE A 178 -26.87 -12.39 -3.10
CA ILE A 178 -28.23 -12.72 -3.58
C ILE A 178 -29.26 -11.81 -2.91
N THR A 179 -29.21 -11.66 -1.58
CA THR A 179 -30.12 -10.77 -0.84
C THR A 179 -29.99 -9.33 -1.31
N PHE A 180 -28.77 -8.84 -1.51
CA PHE A 180 -28.53 -7.50 -2.06
C PHE A 180 -29.24 -7.31 -3.42
N PHE A 181 -29.15 -8.29 -4.32
CA PHE A 181 -29.83 -8.20 -5.61
C PHE A 181 -31.36 -8.30 -5.48
N GLU A 182 -31.88 -9.15 -4.59
CA GLU A 182 -33.32 -9.26 -4.32
C GLU A 182 -33.91 -7.95 -3.78
N GLU A 183 -33.21 -7.31 -2.85
CA GLU A 183 -33.60 -6.00 -2.31
C GLU A 183 -33.52 -4.92 -3.38
N ARG A 184 -32.42 -4.88 -4.15
CA ARG A 184 -32.20 -3.90 -5.22
C ARG A 184 -33.26 -3.97 -6.31
N TYR A 185 -33.66 -5.17 -6.71
CA TYR A 185 -34.57 -5.40 -7.83
C TYR A 185 -36.01 -5.73 -7.43
N GLY A 186 -36.32 -5.80 -6.13
CA GLY A 186 -37.69 -5.91 -5.61
C GLY A 186 -38.31 -7.30 -5.72
N GLY A 187 -37.49 -8.35 -5.61
CA GLY A 187 -37.94 -9.74 -5.57
C GLY A 187 -36.91 -10.74 -6.09
N THR A 188 -37.30 -12.01 -6.18
CA THR A 188 -36.41 -13.09 -6.60
C THR A 188 -35.94 -12.96 -8.04
N TYR A 189 -34.79 -13.57 -8.38
CA TYR A 189 -34.24 -13.57 -9.73
C TYR A 189 -35.26 -13.98 -10.79
N GLN A 190 -36.05 -15.03 -10.55
CA GLN A 190 -37.10 -15.48 -11.46
C GLN A 190 -38.20 -14.42 -11.70
N LYS A 191 -38.56 -13.64 -10.69
CA LYS A 191 -39.55 -12.56 -10.81
C LYS A 191 -38.97 -11.39 -11.59
N VAL A 192 -37.72 -11.03 -11.32
CA VAL A 192 -37.01 -9.94 -11.99
C VAL A 192 -36.70 -10.29 -13.45
N LEU A 193 -36.33 -11.54 -13.73
CA LEU A 193 -36.12 -12.05 -15.10
C LEU A 193 -37.39 -11.94 -15.95
N LYS A 194 -38.57 -12.21 -15.36
CA LYS A 194 -39.86 -12.05 -16.04
C LYS A 194 -40.21 -10.59 -16.35
N SER A 195 -39.75 -9.64 -15.54
CA SER A 195 -40.05 -8.21 -15.72
C SER A 195 -39.01 -7.47 -16.56
N LYS A 196 -37.73 -7.77 -16.37
CA LYS A 196 -36.60 -7.13 -17.06
C LYS A 196 -36.05 -7.90 -18.26
N GLY A 197 -36.47 -9.15 -18.46
CA GLY A 197 -35.99 -9.99 -19.56
C GLY A 197 -34.59 -10.56 -19.32
N ASP A 198 -34.10 -11.33 -20.30
CA ASP A 198 -32.81 -12.02 -20.23
C ASP A 198 -31.63 -11.02 -20.12
N PRO A 199 -30.80 -11.07 -19.04
CA PRO A 199 -29.66 -10.17 -18.89
C PRO A 199 -28.58 -10.35 -19.97
N TYR A 200 -28.52 -11.47 -20.71
CA TYR A 200 -27.61 -11.62 -21.85
C TYR A 200 -28.06 -10.83 -23.08
N GLN A 201 -29.34 -10.45 -23.15
CA GLN A 201 -29.94 -9.76 -24.29
C GLN A 201 -30.44 -8.36 -23.90
N SER A 202 -30.21 -7.93 -22.67
CA SER A 202 -30.67 -6.65 -22.15
C SER A 202 -29.86 -5.46 -22.67
N GLU A 203 -30.57 -4.40 -23.09
CA GLU A 203 -29.98 -3.08 -23.39
C GLU A 203 -29.69 -2.24 -22.14
N ASP A 204 -30.34 -2.55 -21.01
CA ASP A 204 -30.00 -2.01 -19.69
C ASP A 204 -28.66 -2.63 -19.26
N TRP A 205 -27.57 -1.86 -19.41
CA TRP A 205 -26.19 -2.29 -19.13
C TRP A 205 -26.01 -2.74 -17.67
N GLN A 206 -26.76 -2.13 -16.76
CA GLN A 206 -26.68 -2.43 -15.34
C GLN A 206 -27.34 -3.76 -15.05
N TRP A 207 -28.57 -3.96 -15.53
CA TRP A 207 -29.25 -5.26 -15.46
C TRP A 207 -28.47 -6.35 -16.20
N GLY A 208 -27.90 -6.04 -17.37
CA GLY A 208 -27.15 -7.00 -18.17
C GLY A 208 -25.87 -7.49 -17.51
N ARG A 209 -25.26 -6.69 -16.62
CA ARG A 209 -24.12 -7.12 -15.80
C ARG A 209 -24.58 -7.80 -14.52
N GLU A 210 -25.39 -7.13 -13.73
CA GLU A 210 -25.80 -7.59 -12.39
C GLU A 210 -26.67 -8.84 -12.47
N GLY A 211 -27.53 -8.97 -13.49
CA GLY A 211 -28.34 -10.16 -13.71
C GLY A 211 -27.52 -11.40 -14.06
N LYS A 212 -26.40 -11.25 -14.80
CA LYS A 212 -25.48 -12.37 -15.09
C LYS A 212 -24.72 -12.81 -13.85
N GLU A 213 -24.26 -11.85 -13.07
CA GLU A 213 -23.58 -12.10 -11.79
C GLU A 213 -24.52 -12.81 -10.81
N TRP A 214 -25.76 -12.33 -10.70
CA TRP A 214 -26.78 -12.97 -9.86
C TRP A 214 -27.12 -14.39 -10.33
N GLN A 215 -27.25 -14.63 -11.64
CA GLN A 215 -27.47 -15.97 -12.18
C GLN A 215 -26.31 -16.92 -11.85
N TYR A 216 -25.07 -16.43 -11.97
CA TYR A 216 -23.88 -17.21 -11.65
C TYR A 216 -23.84 -17.61 -10.18
N LEU A 217 -24.13 -16.67 -9.27
CA LEU A 217 -24.18 -16.92 -7.83
C LEU A 217 -25.27 -17.94 -7.43
N LEU A 218 -26.44 -17.89 -8.08
CA LEU A 218 -27.51 -18.88 -7.88
C LEU A 218 -27.13 -20.28 -8.36
N LYS A 219 -26.31 -20.37 -9.40
CA LYS A 219 -25.77 -21.64 -9.87
C LYS A 219 -24.70 -22.16 -8.92
N GLU A 220 -23.77 -21.30 -8.52
CA GLU A 220 -22.67 -21.63 -7.62
C GLU A 220 -23.17 -22.17 -6.28
N ILE A 221 -24.20 -21.55 -5.68
CA ILE A 221 -24.77 -22.06 -4.41
C ILE A 221 -25.52 -23.39 -4.57
N GLY A 222 -26.05 -23.68 -5.76
CA GLY A 222 -26.69 -24.97 -6.04
C GLY A 222 -25.70 -26.10 -6.31
N ASP A 223 -24.48 -25.77 -6.74
CA ASP A 223 -23.40 -26.70 -7.08
C ASP A 223 -22.46 -27.01 -5.88
N LEU A 224 -22.58 -26.29 -4.76
CA LEU A 224 -21.72 -26.38 -3.55
C LEU A 224 -22.13 -27.45 -2.53
#